data_AF-A0A0Q6UQ61-F1
#
_entry.id   AF-A0A0Q6UQ61-F1
#
_cell.length_a   1.000
_cell.length_b   1.000
_cell.length_c   1.000
_cell.angle_alpha   90.00
_cell.angle_beta   90.00
_cell.angle_gamma   90.00
#
_symmetry.space_group_name_H-M   'P 1'
#
loop_
_entity.id
_entity.type
_entity.pdbx_description
1 polymer ?
#
loop_
_entity_poly.entity_id
_entity_poly.type
_entity_poly.pdbx_seq_one_letter_code
_entity_poly.pdbx_strand_id
1 'polypeptide(L)'
;MSTPNHPVHVRDAGSPTDRPLRLLMAHRVGHDTLDGGWWPRSRDLATELRDLVDHFPAALGRVTHALVSTPDWDDAPASVRAAHGEVRVGTLPRDGAHLVHLTTSSRTTLVVLVVPHHYTDDQGEEALLAAATKGNSHSTTDLLDTVTEHPDIDRRDLWSTDG
;
A
#
# COMPACT_ATOMS: atom_id res chain seq x y z
N MET A 1 18.48 -48.01 14.54
CA MET A 1 17.25 -47.52 15.20
C MET A 1 17.13 -46.05 14.89
N SER A 2 16.19 -45.71 14.01
CA SER A 2 16.03 -44.38 13.40
C SER A 2 15.36 -43.38 14.36
N THR A 3 15.69 -42.11 14.17
CA THR A 3 15.26 -40.90 14.90
C THR A 3 13.73 -40.73 15.01
N PRO A 4 13.20 -40.14 16.10
CA PRO A 4 11.83 -39.68 16.12
C PRO A 4 11.69 -38.33 15.41
N ASN A 5 10.74 -38.33 14.47
CA ASN A 5 10.25 -37.25 13.63
C ASN A 5 9.63 -36.12 14.47
N HIS A 6 10.03 -34.87 14.25
CA HIS A 6 9.36 -33.70 14.81
C HIS A 6 8.04 -33.46 14.05
N PRO A 7 6.91 -33.19 14.72
CA PRO A 7 5.76 -32.63 14.03
C PRO A 7 6.07 -31.17 13.66
N VAL A 8 6.05 -30.91 12.35
CA VAL A 8 6.04 -29.56 11.78
C VAL A 8 4.72 -28.87 12.15
N HIS A 9 4.80 -27.69 12.77
CA HIS A 9 3.64 -26.81 12.88
C HIS A 9 3.35 -26.23 11.49
N VAL A 10 2.43 -26.85 10.75
CA VAL A 10 1.73 -26.17 9.65
C VAL A 10 0.81 -25.15 10.31
N ARG A 11 1.22 -23.87 10.29
CA ARG A 11 0.31 -22.76 10.53
C ARG A 11 -0.58 -22.67 9.28
N ASP A 12 -1.81 -23.15 9.44
CA ASP A 12 -2.88 -22.97 8.47
C ASP A 12 -3.10 -21.47 8.22
N ALA A 13 -3.38 -21.14 6.96
CA ALA A 13 -3.37 -19.80 6.41
C ALA A 13 -4.44 -18.91 7.03
N GLY A 14 -4.10 -17.62 7.19
CA GLY A 14 -5.00 -16.58 7.68
C GLY A 14 -6.34 -16.58 6.95
N SER A 15 -7.39 -16.31 7.72
CA SER A 15 -8.74 -16.05 7.24
C SER A 15 -8.70 -14.95 6.16
N PRO A 16 -9.50 -15.05 5.07
CA PRO A 16 -9.73 -13.88 4.22
C PRO A 16 -10.37 -12.82 5.12
N THR A 17 -9.73 -11.66 5.20
CA THR A 17 -10.24 -10.58 6.04
C THR A 17 -11.42 -9.99 5.26
N ASP A 18 -12.63 -10.00 5.81
CA ASP A 18 -13.85 -9.40 5.22
C ASP A 18 -13.78 -7.85 5.22
N ARG A 19 -12.58 -7.30 5.05
CA ARG A 19 -12.31 -5.87 5.13
C ARG A 19 -11.88 -5.38 3.75
N PRO A 20 -12.50 -4.32 3.23
CA PRO A 20 -12.20 -3.84 1.89
C PRO A 20 -10.76 -3.33 1.82
N LEU A 21 -10.06 -3.72 0.76
CA LEU A 21 -8.75 -3.18 0.40
C LEU A 21 -8.82 -1.66 0.29
N ARG A 22 -7.96 -0.94 1.02
CA ARG A 22 -7.83 0.52 0.94
C ARG A 22 -6.85 0.89 -0.17
N LEU A 23 -7.33 0.88 -1.41
CA LEU A 23 -6.54 1.19 -2.60
C LEU A 23 -7.31 2.17 -3.49
N LEU A 24 -6.63 3.20 -3.96
CA LEU A 24 -7.16 4.11 -4.98
C LEU A 24 -6.13 4.27 -6.10
N MET A 25 -6.54 3.95 -7.33
CA MET A 25 -5.68 4.06 -8.52
C MET A 25 -6.05 5.28 -9.35
N ALA A 26 -5.05 5.92 -9.97
CA ALA A 26 -5.25 6.99 -10.92
C ALA A 26 -6.02 6.50 -12.16
N HIS A 27 -6.78 7.39 -12.79
CA HIS A 27 -7.56 7.06 -13.98
C HIS A 27 -6.69 6.67 -15.19
N ARG A 28 -5.44 7.16 -15.24
CA ARG A 28 -4.44 6.75 -16.23
C ARG A 28 -3.13 6.43 -15.51
N VAL A 29 -2.75 5.17 -15.52
CA VAL A 29 -1.47 4.71 -14.98
C VAL A 29 -0.33 4.91 -16.01
N GLY A 30 0.88 5.14 -15.53
CA GLY A 30 2.11 5.35 -16.29
C GLY A 30 2.30 6.75 -16.85
N HIS A 31 1.51 7.74 -16.41
CA HIS A 31 1.54 9.11 -16.94
C HIS A 31 1.86 10.19 -15.89
N ASP A 32 1.83 9.84 -14.61
CA ASP A 32 2.10 10.72 -13.48
C ASP A 32 3.21 10.13 -12.60
N THR A 33 3.68 10.85 -11.58
CA THR A 33 4.75 10.37 -10.67
C THR A 33 4.27 9.16 -9.85
N LEU A 34 2.99 9.17 -9.48
CA LEU A 34 2.28 8.11 -8.77
C LEU A 34 1.09 7.65 -9.58
N ASP A 35 0.89 6.34 -9.62
CA ASP A 35 -0.22 5.65 -10.27
C ASP A 35 -1.40 5.40 -9.34
N GLY A 36 -1.24 5.73 -8.05
CA GLY A 36 -2.26 5.54 -7.02
C GLY A 36 -1.68 5.54 -5.62
N GLY A 37 -2.56 5.33 -4.64
CA GLY A 37 -2.21 5.16 -3.24
C GLY A 37 -2.81 3.88 -2.66
N TRP A 38 -2.07 3.27 -1.74
CA TRP A 38 -2.44 2.11 -0.96
C TRP A 38 -2.26 2.43 0.52
N TRP A 39 -3.29 2.18 1.30
CA TRP A 39 -3.28 2.45 2.73
C TRP A 39 -3.34 1.15 3.55
N PRO A 40 -2.18 0.54 3.85
CA PRO A 40 -2.12 -0.68 4.64
C PRO A 40 -2.69 -0.47 6.05
N ARG A 41 -3.17 -1.55 6.67
CA ARG A 41 -3.70 -1.53 8.04
C ARG A 41 -2.61 -1.75 9.09
N SER A 42 -1.47 -2.29 8.69
CA SER A 42 -0.36 -2.64 9.56
C SER A 42 0.98 -2.54 8.83
N ARG A 43 2.07 -2.82 9.54
CA ARG A 43 3.43 -2.93 8.98
C ARG A 43 3.84 -4.37 8.69
N ASP A 44 2.92 -5.33 8.76
CA ASP A 44 3.17 -6.72 8.34
C ASP A 44 3.07 -6.83 6.82
N LEU A 45 4.22 -6.75 6.14
CA LEU A 45 4.27 -6.79 4.69
C LEU A 45 3.69 -8.08 4.09
N ALA A 46 3.84 -9.22 4.74
CA ALA A 46 3.38 -10.49 4.17
C ALA A 46 1.85 -10.53 4.11
N THR A 47 1.20 -10.09 5.17
CA THR A 47 -0.26 -10.01 5.26
C THR A 47 -0.81 -8.94 4.32
N GLU A 48 -0.24 -7.73 4.37
CA GLU A 48 -0.73 -6.58 3.61
C GLU A 48 -0.49 -6.75 2.11
N LEU A 49 0.68 -7.25 1.69
CA LEU A 49 0.97 -7.50 0.28
C LEU A 49 0.10 -8.63 -0.29
N ARG A 50 -0.17 -9.68 0.49
CA ARG A 50 -1.10 -10.74 0.04
C ARG A 50 -2.47 -10.13 -0.24
N ASP A 51 -3.01 -9.35 0.70
CA ASP A 51 -4.34 -8.75 0.56
C ASP A 51 -4.41 -7.80 -0.65
N LEU A 52 -3.39 -6.95 -0.83
CA LEU A 52 -3.26 -6.08 -2.00
C LEU A 52 -3.28 -6.87 -3.30
N VAL A 53 -2.53 -7.97 -3.36
CA VAL A 53 -2.35 -8.80 -4.55
C VAL A 53 -3.61 -9.59 -4.87
N ASP A 54 -4.28 -10.14 -3.86
CA ASP A 54 -5.50 -10.94 -4.01
C ASP A 54 -6.70 -10.10 -4.47
N HIS A 55 -6.74 -8.83 -4.07
CA HIS A 55 -7.81 -7.88 -4.42
C HIS A 55 -7.40 -6.84 -5.46
N PHE A 56 -6.25 -7.03 -6.12
CA PHE A 56 -5.74 -6.07 -7.10
C PHE A 56 -6.68 -5.97 -8.32
N PRO A 57 -6.92 -4.76 -8.89
CA PRO A 57 -7.81 -4.60 -10.02
C PRO A 57 -7.40 -5.47 -11.22
N ALA A 58 -8.24 -6.43 -11.60
CA ALA A 58 -7.94 -7.37 -12.67
C ALA A 58 -7.64 -6.69 -14.02
N ALA A 59 -8.22 -5.50 -14.26
CA ALA A 59 -7.98 -4.69 -15.45
C ALA A 59 -6.52 -4.18 -15.57
N LEU A 60 -5.80 -4.06 -14.45
CA LEU A 60 -4.39 -3.67 -14.42
C LEU A 60 -3.44 -4.88 -14.54
N GLY A 61 -4.00 -6.10 -14.55
CA GLY A 61 -3.26 -7.34 -14.64
C GLY A 61 -2.79 -7.87 -13.31
N ARG A 62 -2.12 -9.02 -13.36
CA ARG A 62 -1.67 -9.76 -12.17
C ARG A 62 -0.36 -9.19 -11.65
N VAL A 63 -0.27 -8.87 -10.36
CA VAL A 63 1.01 -8.50 -9.73
C VAL A 63 1.92 -9.73 -9.63
N THR A 64 3.15 -9.59 -10.10
CA THR A 64 4.17 -10.65 -10.12
C THR A 64 5.43 -10.30 -9.33
N HIS A 65 5.71 -9.01 -9.17
CA HIS A 65 6.83 -8.50 -8.39
C HIS A 65 6.41 -7.25 -7.62
N ALA A 66 6.91 -7.09 -6.40
CA ALA A 66 6.74 -5.88 -5.60
C ALA A 66 8.11 -5.40 -5.12
N LEU A 67 8.44 -4.13 -5.37
CA LEU A 67 9.58 -3.48 -4.72
C LEU A 67 9.06 -2.55 -3.63
N VAL A 68 9.50 -2.73 -2.40
CA VAL A 68 9.02 -1.97 -1.24
C VAL A 68 10.11 -1.14 -0.61
N SER A 69 9.75 -0.04 0.04
CA SER A 69 10.66 0.63 0.97
C SER A 69 10.81 -0.18 2.25
N THR A 70 12.02 -0.61 2.60
CA THR A 70 12.28 -1.36 3.83
C THR A 70 11.92 -0.64 5.14
N PRO A 71 12.08 0.70 5.31
CA PRO A 71 11.75 1.34 6.59
C PRO A 71 10.26 1.35 6.92
N ASP A 72 9.38 1.03 5.96
CA ASP A 72 7.93 1.08 6.14
C ASP A 72 7.34 -0.19 6.76
N TRP A 73 8.10 -1.29 6.79
CA TRP A 73 7.61 -2.62 7.15
C TRP A 73 8.41 -3.23 8.30
N ASP A 74 7.73 -4.01 9.14
CA ASP A 74 8.36 -4.68 10.29
C ASP A 74 9.23 -5.88 9.85
N ASP A 75 8.86 -6.50 8.73
CA ASP A 75 9.57 -7.61 8.10
C ASP A 75 9.69 -7.41 6.57
N ALA A 76 10.72 -7.98 5.97
CA ALA A 76 10.96 -7.94 4.52
C ALA A 76 11.15 -9.37 3.95
N PRO A 77 10.08 -10.17 3.81
CA PRO A 77 10.17 -11.48 3.17
C PRO A 77 10.65 -11.36 1.72
N ALA A 78 11.37 -12.36 1.22
CA ALA A 78 11.84 -12.39 -0.18
C ALA A 78 10.70 -12.71 -1.19
N SER A 79 9.61 -13.31 -0.71
CA SER A 79 8.41 -13.57 -1.49
C SER A 79 7.19 -13.73 -0.61
N VAL A 80 6.02 -13.46 -1.17
CA VAL A 80 4.71 -13.63 -0.53
C VAL A 80 3.85 -14.52 -1.42
N ARG A 81 3.23 -15.55 -0.82
CA ARG A 81 2.26 -16.40 -1.52
C ARG A 81 0.87 -15.76 -1.46
N ALA A 82 0.27 -15.60 -2.63
CA ALA A 82 -1.07 -15.05 -2.87
C ALA A 82 -1.94 -16.08 -3.61
N ALA A 83 -3.24 -15.81 -3.74
CA ALA A 83 -4.22 -16.68 -4.40
C ALA A 83 -3.79 -17.08 -5.82
N HIS A 84 -3.06 -16.19 -6.49
CA HIS A 84 -2.73 -16.31 -7.89
C HIS A 84 -1.26 -16.69 -8.13
N GLY A 85 -0.52 -17.00 -7.06
CA GLY A 85 0.87 -17.48 -7.13
C GLY A 85 1.80 -16.78 -6.15
N GLU A 86 3.09 -16.99 -6.34
CA GLU A 86 4.12 -16.33 -5.56
C GLU A 86 4.44 -14.96 -6.16
N VAL A 87 4.42 -13.93 -5.32
CA VAL A 87 4.90 -12.57 -5.63
C VAL A 87 6.28 -12.43 -5.04
N ARG A 88 7.25 -12.15 -5.90
CA ARG A 88 8.62 -11.87 -5.44
C ARG A 88 8.70 -10.46 -4.88
N VAL A 89 9.39 -10.33 -3.76
CA VAL A 89 9.57 -9.05 -3.07
C VAL A 89 11.04 -8.64 -3.19
N GLY A 90 11.25 -7.43 -3.65
CA GLY A 90 12.54 -6.75 -3.62
C GLY A 90 12.44 -5.46 -2.82
N THR A 91 13.58 -4.79 -2.68
CA THR A 91 13.66 -3.55 -1.92
C THR A 91 13.98 -2.37 -2.84
N LEU A 92 13.34 -1.24 -2.57
CA LEU A 92 13.68 0.02 -3.21
C LEU A 92 14.96 0.60 -2.60
N PRO A 93 15.70 1.45 -3.34
CA PRO A 93 16.73 2.31 -2.77
C PRO A 93 16.15 3.17 -1.63
N ARG A 94 17.00 3.61 -0.70
CA ARG A 94 16.60 4.36 0.50
C ARG A 94 15.78 5.63 0.22
N ASP A 95 15.91 6.21 -0.97
CA ASP A 95 15.19 7.43 -1.37
C ASP A 95 13.72 7.17 -1.75
N GLY A 96 13.28 5.90 -1.77
CA GLY A 96 11.90 5.50 -2.09
C GLY A 96 11.03 5.26 -0.85
N ALA A 97 11.11 6.12 0.18
CA ALA A 97 10.24 6.02 1.35
C ALA A 97 8.76 6.08 0.95
N HIS A 98 7.92 5.29 1.61
CA HIS A 98 6.48 5.23 1.39
C HIS A 98 6.08 4.90 -0.05
N LEU A 99 6.88 4.08 -0.75
CA LEU A 99 6.57 3.62 -2.11
C LEU A 99 6.54 2.10 -2.19
N VAL A 100 5.64 1.62 -3.04
CA VAL A 100 5.69 0.26 -3.58
C VAL A 100 5.61 0.31 -5.11
N HIS A 101 6.55 -0.35 -5.79
CA HIS A 101 6.47 -0.56 -7.23
C HIS A 101 5.91 -1.96 -7.51
N LEU A 102 4.78 -2.02 -8.20
CA LEU A 102 4.13 -3.27 -8.56
C LEU A 102 4.39 -3.57 -10.04
N THR A 103 5.12 -4.65 -10.34
CA THR A 103 5.25 -5.13 -11.72
C THR A 103 4.19 -6.16 -12.02
N THR A 104 3.39 -5.88 -13.04
CA THR A 104 2.30 -6.76 -13.46
C THR A 104 2.77 -7.77 -14.51
N SER A 105 1.97 -8.81 -14.76
CA SER A 105 2.22 -9.82 -15.79
C SER A 105 2.36 -9.24 -17.21
N SER A 106 1.78 -8.06 -17.44
CA SER A 106 1.90 -7.30 -18.68
C SER A 106 3.21 -6.51 -18.79
N ARG A 107 4.13 -6.67 -17.81
CA ARG A 107 5.39 -5.92 -17.68
C ARG A 107 5.19 -4.42 -17.47
N THR A 108 4.02 -4.02 -16.99
CA THR A 108 3.75 -2.65 -16.54
C THR A 108 4.22 -2.52 -15.11
N THR A 109 4.99 -1.46 -14.81
CA THR A 109 5.32 -1.09 -13.44
C THR A 109 4.39 0.01 -13.00
N LEU A 110 3.75 -0.18 -11.84
CA LEU A 110 2.87 0.80 -11.22
C LEU A 110 3.56 1.33 -9.95
N VAL A 111 3.67 2.64 -9.83
CA VAL A 111 4.25 3.32 -8.66
C VAL A 111 3.12 3.71 -7.73
N VAL A 112 3.05 3.10 -6.55
CA VAL A 112 1.94 3.31 -5.62
C VAL A 112 2.47 3.88 -4.30
N LEU A 113 1.84 4.95 -3.82
CA LEU A 113 2.09 5.53 -2.51
C LEU A 113 1.66 4.56 -1.40
N VAL A 114 2.48 4.37 -0.38
CA VAL A 114 2.14 3.65 0.85
C VAL A 114 1.77 4.67 1.91
N VAL A 115 0.47 4.82 2.18
CA VAL A 115 -0.03 5.74 3.22
C VAL A 115 0.28 5.14 4.60
N PRO A 116 0.83 5.90 5.57
CA PRO A 116 1.09 5.37 6.89
C PRO A 116 -0.17 4.81 7.56
N HIS A 117 -0.11 3.55 8.01
CA HIS A 117 -1.25 2.84 8.60
C HIS A 117 -1.92 3.53 9.82
N HIS A 118 -1.19 4.41 10.52
CA HIS A 118 -1.64 5.13 11.71
C HIS A 118 -2.29 6.48 11.42
N TYR A 119 -2.37 6.89 10.15
CA TYR A 119 -3.11 8.09 9.76
C TYR A 119 -4.59 7.95 10.18
N THR A 120 -5.24 9.09 10.40
CA THR A 120 -6.70 9.13 10.62
C THR A 120 -7.43 8.80 9.32
N ASP A 121 -8.75 8.55 9.39
CA ASP A 121 -9.55 8.29 8.19
C ASP A 121 -9.53 9.50 7.23
N ASP A 122 -9.66 10.73 7.71
CA ASP A 122 -9.55 11.95 6.89
C ASP A 122 -8.17 12.07 6.22
N GLN A 123 -7.08 11.91 6.99
CA GLN A 123 -5.72 11.98 6.44
C GLN A 123 -5.44 10.88 5.42
N GLY A 124 -5.89 9.66 5.71
CA GLY A 124 -5.71 8.53 4.82
C GLY A 124 -6.48 8.70 3.51
N GLU A 125 -7.72 9.17 3.58
CA GLU A 125 -8.53 9.47 2.40
C GLU A 125 -7.93 10.61 1.56
N GLU A 126 -7.47 11.69 2.20
CA GLU A 126 -6.80 12.81 1.52
C GLU A 126 -5.52 12.35 0.81
N ALA A 127 -4.68 11.54 1.48
CA ALA A 127 -3.47 10.99 0.89
C ALA A 127 -3.77 10.07 -0.31
N LEU A 128 -4.80 9.21 -0.21
CA LEU A 128 -5.24 8.35 -1.31
C LEU A 128 -5.70 9.18 -2.51
N LEU A 129 -6.53 10.21 -2.27
CA LEU A 129 -7.03 11.10 -3.31
C LEU A 129 -5.90 11.87 -3.99
N ALA A 130 -4.96 12.41 -3.21
CA ALA A 130 -3.80 13.14 -3.73
C ALA A 130 -2.93 12.24 -4.62
N ALA A 131 -2.67 11.00 -4.18
CA ALA A 131 -1.89 10.03 -4.94
C ALA A 131 -2.56 9.58 -6.26
N ALA A 132 -3.89 9.54 -6.31
CA ALA A 132 -4.65 9.16 -7.50
C ALA A 132 -4.99 10.34 -8.43
N THR A 133 -4.69 11.58 -8.02
CA THR A 133 -5.00 12.79 -8.79
C THR A 133 -3.97 13.04 -9.89
N LYS A 134 -4.47 13.37 -11.09
CA LYS A 134 -3.66 13.68 -12.28
C LYS A 134 -2.76 14.88 -12.03
N GLY A 135 -1.49 14.79 -12.45
CA GLY A 135 -0.51 15.87 -12.31
C GLY A 135 0.21 15.89 -10.97
N ASN A 136 0.15 14.79 -10.19
CA ASN A 136 0.98 14.66 -9.00
C ASN A 136 2.47 14.85 -9.38
N SER A 137 3.02 15.98 -8.96
CA SER A 137 4.43 16.35 -9.21
C SER A 137 5.22 16.43 -7.91
N HIS A 138 4.52 16.27 -6.78
CA HIS A 138 5.07 16.34 -5.44
C HIS A 138 5.79 15.04 -5.12
N SER A 139 6.90 15.15 -4.42
CA SER A 139 7.59 13.98 -3.90
C SER A 139 6.69 13.27 -2.87
N THR A 140 6.90 11.97 -2.70
CA THR A 140 6.16 11.17 -1.72
C THR A 140 6.13 11.80 -0.32
N THR A 141 7.29 12.27 0.16
CA THR A 141 7.41 12.93 1.47
C THR A 141 6.59 14.21 1.52
N ASP A 142 6.63 15.02 0.46
CA ASP A 142 5.92 16.30 0.36
C ASP A 142 4.39 16.11 0.36
N LEU A 143 3.89 15.04 -0.28
CA LEU A 143 2.48 14.66 -0.22
C LEU A 143 2.04 14.25 1.19
N LEU A 144 2.85 13.46 1.90
CA LEU A 144 2.52 13.02 3.25
C LEU A 144 2.66 14.15 4.28
N ASP A 145 3.61 15.05 4.09
CA ASP A 145 3.78 16.24 4.92
C ASP A 145 2.58 17.18 4.75
N THR A 146 2.16 17.47 3.51
CA THR A 146 0.97 18.29 3.22
C THR A 146 -0.29 17.76 3.91
N VAL A 147 -0.49 16.43 3.90
CA VAL A 147 -1.62 15.77 4.58
C VAL A 147 -1.53 15.89 6.11
N THR A 148 -0.31 15.91 6.65
CA THR A 148 -0.07 16.05 8.09
C THR A 148 -0.17 17.52 8.55
N GLU A 149 0.19 18.46 7.68
CA GLU A 149 0.14 19.91 7.88
C GLU A 149 -1.26 20.51 7.73
N HIS A 150 -2.24 19.72 7.30
CA HIS A 150 -3.66 20.03 7.43
C HIS A 150 -4.17 19.45 8.78
N PRO A 151 -3.99 20.13 9.93
CA PRO A 151 -4.77 19.76 11.11
C PRO A 151 -6.24 19.92 10.73
N ASP A 152 -7.07 18.99 11.18
CA ASP A 152 -8.53 19.12 11.22
C ASP A 152 -8.92 20.60 11.33
N ILE A 153 -9.33 21.21 10.21
CA ILE A 153 -10.12 22.41 10.32
C ILE A 153 -11.41 21.90 10.94
N ASP A 154 -11.53 22.02 12.26
CA ASP A 154 -12.78 21.79 12.97
C ASP A 154 -13.82 22.70 12.31
N ARG A 155 -14.59 22.11 11.39
CA ARG A 155 -15.61 22.80 10.61
C ARG A 155 -16.76 23.28 11.51
N ARG A 156 -16.75 23.02 12.82
CA ARG A 156 -17.79 23.45 13.75
C ARG A 156 -17.60 24.88 14.27
N ASP A 157 -16.47 25.55 14.00
CA ASP A 157 -16.23 26.94 14.41
C ASP A 157 -16.49 28.01 13.31
N LEU A 158 -16.90 27.62 12.10
CA LEU A 158 -17.12 28.54 10.97
C LEU A 158 -18.56 29.07 10.82
N TRP A 159 -19.42 28.92 11.84
CA TRP A 159 -20.68 29.66 11.91
C TRP A 159 -20.83 30.36 13.27
N SER A 160 -20.11 31.46 13.44
CA SER A 160 -20.61 32.58 14.26
C SER A 160 -20.81 33.75 13.31
N THR A 161 -21.97 33.75 12.67
CA THR A 161 -22.47 34.95 11.99
C THR A 161 -22.97 35.90 13.07
N ASP A 162 -22.16 36.93 13.31
CA ASP A 162 -22.53 38.35 13.47
C ASP A 162 -23.90 38.67 14.09
N GLY A 163 -23.86 39.35 15.23
CA GLY A 163 -25.00 40.08 15.78
C GLY A 163 -24.92 41.55 15.46
#